data_AF-A0A077ZUY6-F1
#
_entry.id   AF-A0A077ZUY6-F1
#
_cell.length_a   1.000
_cell.length_b   1.000
_cell.length_c   1.000
_cell.angle_alpha   90.00
_cell.angle_beta   90.00
_cell.angle_gamma   90.00
#
_symmetry.space_group_name_H-M   'P 1'
#
loop_
_entity.id
_entity.type
_entity.pdbx_description
1 polymer ?
#
loop_
_entity_poly.entity_id
_entity_poly.type
_entity_poly.pdbx_seq_one_letter_code
_entity_poly.pdbx_strand_id
1 'polypeptide(L)'
;METLPDAVGDRVVKELPLPPQKPISHDALFPTSLKKGSQEIPDWNLLKDHLVREEKEANVVKITGPSVLVGDIHGQFYDLVNLIEKAGDPRTLNYVFLGDYVDRGVYSLECLMLLFSIKMNYPRKFILLRGNHESRGVTEHFTFRQEVINKFDDEIYDLITLAFDTLPLAAVVNGTYLCMHGGISPLMNTIEDLNKVDRFQEIPEQGILCDILWSDPIQDELASKFDFQENPERACSFKYGLKPTKRILEQSDFTLLVRAHQVQMQGYKMHTWDQSQDIPTVITIFSAPNYCDCYNNKAAIIKIDGENFGIKNFEEVPHPYHLAGGLNLFEFSMPYLSEKILDMLYNILEQGAEPEELEEINDEDFNSNIAQLMIGASDAQVMRTKINSISRMRRMYKNLIENQDVLLQIKMANDGRIPRGLLLAGRPAIRNALKNFELAQSLDKENEKRPMPKSKLVPKE
;
A
#
# COMPACT_ATOMS: atom_id res chain seq x y z
N MET A 1 32.70 17.72 -0.93
CA MET A 1 32.50 17.75 -2.40
C MET A 1 31.01 17.64 -2.62
N GLU A 2 30.41 18.55 -3.39
CA GLU A 2 29.03 18.34 -3.82
C GLU A 2 28.99 17.11 -4.72
N THR A 3 28.05 16.20 -4.47
CA THR A 3 27.80 15.09 -5.38
C THR A 3 27.36 15.67 -6.71
N LEU A 4 28.22 15.55 -7.73
CA LEU A 4 27.86 15.95 -9.09
C LEU A 4 26.75 14.98 -9.57
N PRO A 5 25.58 15.48 -10.01
CA PRO A 5 24.45 14.63 -10.40
C PRO A 5 24.78 13.66 -11.55
N ASP A 6 25.72 14.06 -12.41
CA ASP A 6 26.28 13.25 -13.50
C ASP A 6 27.76 13.62 -13.63
N ALA A 7 28.59 13.09 -12.73
CA ALA A 7 30.00 13.47 -12.61
C ALA A 7 30.83 13.21 -13.89
N VAL A 8 30.39 12.26 -14.72
CA VAL A 8 31.11 11.77 -15.90
C VAL A 8 30.39 12.03 -17.23
N GLY A 9 29.15 12.55 -17.20
CA GLY A 9 28.39 12.93 -18.40
C GLY A 9 27.87 11.74 -19.22
N ASP A 10 27.87 10.54 -18.64
CA ASP A 10 27.63 9.26 -19.32
C ASP A 10 26.17 8.80 -19.27
N ARG A 11 25.29 9.60 -18.67
CA ARG A 11 23.87 9.30 -18.58
C ARG A 11 23.23 9.20 -19.97
N VAL A 12 22.63 8.04 -20.24
CA VAL A 12 22.01 7.71 -21.53
C VAL A 12 20.74 8.52 -21.77
N VAL A 13 19.85 8.63 -20.77
CA VAL A 13 18.58 9.36 -20.87
C VAL A 13 18.70 10.67 -20.10
N LYS A 14 19.10 11.74 -20.80
CA LYS A 14 19.45 13.03 -20.18
C LYS A 14 18.21 13.86 -19.84
N GLU A 15 17.10 13.60 -20.51
CA GLU A 15 15.84 14.33 -20.42
C GLU A 15 15.08 14.05 -19.11
N LEU A 16 15.29 12.88 -18.51
CA LEU A 16 14.64 12.54 -17.24
C LEU A 16 15.27 13.38 -16.10
N PRO A 17 14.49 13.98 -15.20
CA PRO A 17 15.08 14.66 -14.04
C PRO A 17 15.77 13.64 -13.13
N LEU A 18 16.88 14.05 -12.50
CA LEU A 18 17.54 13.26 -11.46
C LEU A 18 16.84 13.52 -10.11
N PRO A 19 16.70 12.49 -9.25
CA PRO A 19 16.29 12.71 -7.88
C PRO A 19 17.23 13.68 -7.16
N PRO A 20 16.72 14.53 -6.26
CA PRO A 20 17.55 15.40 -5.43
C PRO A 20 18.62 14.60 -4.68
N GLN A 21 19.87 15.08 -4.70
CA GLN A 21 21.03 14.39 -4.11
C GLN A 21 21.31 14.80 -2.66
N LYS A 22 20.59 15.81 -2.16
CA LYS A 22 20.70 16.31 -0.79
C LYS A 22 19.30 16.35 -0.16
N PRO A 23 19.17 16.03 1.13
CA PRO A 23 17.94 16.26 1.88
C PRO A 23 17.55 17.74 1.85
N ILE A 24 16.25 18.01 2.06
CA ILE A 24 15.75 19.38 2.23
C ILE A 24 16.39 19.97 3.51
N SER A 25 16.94 21.18 3.43
CA SER A 25 17.52 21.85 4.59
C SER A 25 16.46 22.15 5.66
N HIS A 26 16.84 22.07 6.93
CA HIS A 26 15.98 22.42 8.06
C HIS A 26 15.37 23.83 7.91
N ASP A 27 16.13 24.81 7.44
CA ASP A 27 15.64 26.19 7.22
C ASP A 27 14.51 26.28 6.18
N ALA A 28 14.51 25.38 5.20
CA ALA A 28 13.46 25.29 4.19
C ALA A 28 12.22 24.57 4.71
N LEU A 29 12.39 23.56 5.57
CA LEU A 29 11.28 22.84 6.23
C LEU A 29 10.63 23.69 7.33
N PHE A 30 11.42 24.41 8.12
CA PHE A 30 11.00 25.17 9.29
C PHE A 30 11.50 26.62 9.24
N PRO A 31 10.97 27.45 8.32
CA PRO A 31 11.47 28.82 8.10
C PRO A 31 11.36 29.74 9.32
N THR A 32 10.45 29.40 10.24
CA THR A 32 10.19 30.11 11.50
C THR A 32 10.93 29.52 12.71
N SER A 33 11.67 28.42 12.55
CA SER A 33 12.39 27.78 13.66
C SER A 33 13.52 28.67 14.18
N LEU A 34 13.76 28.61 15.50
CA LEU A 34 14.89 29.28 16.16
C LEU A 34 16.21 28.52 15.96
N LYS A 35 16.16 27.26 15.50
CA LYS A 35 17.33 26.41 15.20
C LYS A 35 17.84 26.64 13.75
N LYS A 36 18.04 27.88 13.33
CA LYS A 36 18.47 28.16 11.95
C LYS A 36 19.91 27.70 11.69
N GLY A 37 20.16 27.09 10.53
CA GLY A 37 21.49 26.66 10.11
C GLY A 37 21.93 25.26 10.58
N SER A 38 21.07 24.46 11.22
CA SER A 38 21.33 23.02 11.43
C SER A 38 21.02 22.23 10.15
N GLN A 39 21.89 21.29 9.80
CA GLN A 39 21.60 20.31 8.74
C GLN A 39 21.00 19.08 9.42
N GLU A 40 19.70 19.13 9.73
CA GLU A 40 19.01 18.01 10.36
C GLU A 40 17.95 17.42 9.43
N ILE A 41 17.86 16.09 9.48
CA ILE A 41 16.77 15.23 9.02
C ILE A 41 15.43 15.83 9.52
N PRO A 42 14.26 15.61 8.85
CA PRO A 42 12.99 16.07 9.41
C PRO A 42 12.88 15.75 10.91
N ASP A 43 12.57 16.76 11.73
CA ASP A 43 12.47 16.60 13.19
C ASP A 43 11.19 15.81 13.51
N TRP A 44 11.28 14.48 13.39
CA TRP A 44 10.18 13.56 13.66
C TRP A 44 9.74 13.60 15.13
N ASN A 45 10.60 14.07 16.03
CA ASN A 45 10.21 14.36 17.41
C ASN A 45 9.29 15.58 17.47
N LEU A 46 9.54 16.64 16.70
CA LEU A 46 8.60 17.76 16.59
C LEU A 46 7.24 17.31 16.03
N LEU A 47 7.24 16.42 15.03
CA LEU A 47 6.01 15.84 14.49
C LEU A 47 5.29 15.00 15.54
N LYS A 48 6.00 14.09 16.20
CA LYS A 48 5.46 13.27 17.29
C LYS A 48 4.92 14.16 18.41
N ASP A 49 5.67 15.14 18.89
CA ASP A 49 5.24 16.07 19.93
C ASP A 49 4.04 16.90 19.48
N HIS A 50 3.92 17.23 18.18
CA HIS A 50 2.72 17.86 17.65
C HIS A 50 1.53 16.90 17.69
N LEU A 51 1.65 15.69 17.16
CA LEU A 51 0.57 14.70 17.11
C LEU A 51 0.15 14.21 18.51
N VAL A 52 1.12 14.05 19.42
CA VAL A 52 0.89 13.81 20.86
C VAL A 52 0.19 15.02 21.50
N ARG A 53 0.53 16.26 21.15
CA ARG A 53 -0.25 17.43 21.62
C ARG A 53 -1.66 17.49 21.03
N GLU A 54 -1.85 16.94 19.83
CA GLU A 54 -3.15 16.74 19.19
C GLU A 54 -3.95 15.57 19.80
N GLU A 55 -3.48 14.90 20.88
CA GLU A 55 -4.27 14.00 21.76
C GLU A 55 -5.59 14.62 22.25
N LYS A 56 -5.79 15.93 22.05
CA LYS A 56 -7.03 16.65 22.31
C LYS A 56 -8.15 16.42 21.29
N GLU A 57 -7.88 15.85 20.12
CA GLU A 57 -8.96 15.49 19.20
C GLU A 57 -9.79 14.35 19.79
N ALA A 58 -11.12 14.52 19.77
CA ALA A 58 -12.04 13.47 20.18
C ALA A 58 -12.02 12.32 19.16
N ASN A 59 -12.45 11.13 19.57
CA ASN A 59 -12.61 10.00 18.63
C ASN A 59 -13.55 10.36 17.48
N VAL A 60 -14.56 11.20 17.74
CA VAL A 60 -15.47 11.76 16.75
C VAL A 60 -15.26 13.26 16.63
N VAL A 61 -14.60 13.70 15.56
CA VAL A 61 -14.32 15.12 15.30
C VAL A 61 -15.53 15.79 14.66
N LYS A 62 -15.84 17.03 15.05
CA LYS A 62 -16.94 17.81 14.46
C LYS A 62 -16.39 18.95 13.63
N ILE A 63 -16.87 19.08 12.39
CA ILE A 63 -16.41 20.08 11.43
C ILE A 63 -17.61 20.79 10.83
N THR A 64 -17.49 22.10 10.62
CA THR A 64 -18.52 22.92 9.99
C THR A 64 -17.93 23.77 8.87
N GLY A 65 -18.69 23.90 7.80
CA GLY A 65 -18.35 24.69 6.62
C GLY A 65 -17.98 23.83 5.40
N PRO A 66 -17.64 24.48 4.28
CA PRO A 66 -17.27 23.80 3.05
C PRO A 66 -16.12 22.82 3.27
N SER A 67 -16.33 21.57 2.89
CA SER A 67 -15.44 20.47 3.22
C SER A 67 -15.19 19.56 2.02
N VAL A 68 -13.99 18.99 1.94
CA VAL A 68 -13.64 17.95 0.96
C VAL A 68 -13.43 16.65 1.71
N LEU A 69 -14.17 15.61 1.34
CA LEU A 69 -13.98 14.24 1.84
C LEU A 69 -13.13 13.45 0.85
N VAL A 70 -12.13 12.75 1.37
CA VAL A 70 -11.12 12.03 0.61
C VAL A 70 -11.03 10.60 1.15
N GLY A 71 -11.14 9.59 0.28
CA GLY A 71 -10.98 8.19 0.64
C GLY A 71 -9.52 7.75 0.63
N ASP A 72 -9.30 6.47 0.36
CA ASP A 72 -7.99 5.81 0.40
C ASP A 72 -6.99 6.44 -0.58
N ILE A 73 -5.72 6.49 -0.16
CA ILE A 73 -4.59 7.07 -0.92
C ILE A 73 -3.52 6.02 -1.24
N HIS A 74 -3.25 5.07 -0.33
CA HIS A 74 -2.35 3.94 -0.54
C HIS A 74 -0.99 4.28 -1.17
N GLY A 75 -0.30 5.26 -0.61
CA GLY A 75 1.05 5.63 -1.05
C GLY A 75 1.16 6.12 -2.50
N GLN A 76 0.06 6.59 -3.09
CA GLN A 76 0.05 7.24 -4.42
C GLN A 76 0.30 8.75 -4.31
N PHE A 77 1.53 9.13 -3.95
CA PHE A 77 1.90 10.54 -3.67
C PHE A 77 1.59 11.52 -4.80
N TYR A 78 1.89 11.14 -6.05
CA TYR A 78 1.68 12.04 -7.19
C TYR A 78 0.18 12.27 -7.46
N ASP A 79 -0.64 11.24 -7.26
CA ASP A 79 -2.10 11.38 -7.33
C ASP A 79 -2.63 12.21 -6.16
N LEU A 80 -2.07 12.08 -4.96
CA LEU A 80 -2.41 12.92 -3.81
C LEU A 80 -2.13 14.41 -4.07
N VAL A 81 -0.98 14.75 -4.68
CA VAL A 81 -0.66 16.13 -5.06
C VAL A 81 -1.69 16.66 -6.06
N ASN A 82 -1.94 15.90 -7.14
CA ASN A 82 -2.96 16.23 -8.15
C ASN A 82 -4.38 16.33 -7.55
N LEU A 83 -4.71 15.51 -6.56
CA LEU A 83 -5.97 15.56 -5.82
C LEU A 83 -6.10 16.88 -5.09
N ILE A 84 -5.12 17.28 -4.29
CA ILE A 84 -5.15 18.52 -3.51
C ILE A 84 -5.28 19.74 -4.45
N GLU A 85 -4.56 19.75 -5.56
CA GLU A 85 -4.66 20.81 -6.58
C GLU A 85 -6.07 20.94 -7.17
N LYS A 86 -6.73 19.82 -7.48
CA LYS A 86 -8.10 19.78 -8.03
C LYS A 86 -9.18 20.02 -6.96
N ALA A 87 -8.92 19.62 -5.73
CA ALA A 87 -9.84 19.73 -4.61
C ALA A 87 -9.95 21.19 -4.11
N GLY A 88 -8.86 21.94 -4.13
CA GLY A 88 -8.83 23.36 -3.79
C GLY A 88 -7.96 23.67 -2.57
N ASP A 89 -7.84 24.94 -2.22
CA ASP A 89 -6.82 25.37 -1.26
C ASP A 89 -7.17 24.98 0.20
N PRO A 90 -6.32 24.19 0.91
CA PRO A 90 -6.53 23.80 2.30
C PRO A 90 -6.53 24.98 3.29
N ARG A 91 -6.11 26.18 2.88
CA ARG A 91 -6.29 27.42 3.67
C ARG A 91 -7.75 27.82 3.79
N THR A 92 -8.53 27.54 2.75
CA THR A 92 -9.91 28.01 2.59
C THR A 92 -10.95 26.93 2.87
N LEU A 93 -10.64 25.67 2.51
CA LEU A 93 -11.53 24.53 2.64
C LEU A 93 -11.14 23.65 3.82
N ASN A 94 -12.12 23.01 4.44
CA ASN A 94 -11.84 21.89 5.34
C ASN A 94 -11.55 20.64 4.50
N TYR A 95 -10.69 19.76 5.02
CA TYR A 95 -10.38 18.47 4.44
C TYR A 95 -10.60 17.39 5.49
N VAL A 96 -11.22 16.29 5.07
CA VAL A 96 -11.42 15.10 5.89
C VAL A 96 -10.97 13.90 5.09
N PHE A 97 -9.81 13.36 5.45
CA PHE A 97 -9.33 12.10 4.90
C PHE A 97 -9.83 10.94 5.75
N LEU A 98 -10.30 9.88 5.10
CA LEU A 98 -10.99 8.78 5.76
C LEU A 98 -10.06 7.65 6.22
N GLY A 99 -8.77 7.68 5.86
CA GLY A 99 -7.79 6.66 6.25
C GLY A 99 -7.01 6.11 5.04
N ASP A 100 -6.22 5.08 5.30
CA ASP A 100 -5.45 4.30 4.31
C ASP A 100 -4.52 5.18 3.46
N TYR A 101 -3.58 5.82 4.16
CA TYR A 101 -2.55 6.67 3.57
C TYR A 101 -1.38 5.87 3.00
N VAL A 102 -1.14 4.69 3.57
CA VAL A 102 0.06 3.87 3.39
C VAL A 102 -0.22 2.51 2.77
N ASP A 103 0.88 1.79 2.52
CA ASP A 103 0.97 0.49 1.85
C ASP A 103 0.53 0.52 0.39
N ARG A 104 0.80 -0.60 -0.30
CA ARG A 104 0.43 -0.89 -1.69
C ARG A 104 1.23 -0.06 -2.69
N GLY A 105 1.14 1.27 -2.62
CA GLY A 105 2.03 2.19 -3.32
C GLY A 105 3.42 2.27 -2.68
N VAL A 106 4.36 2.86 -3.40
CA VAL A 106 5.79 2.96 -3.00
C VAL A 106 6.19 4.34 -2.47
N TYR A 107 5.21 5.25 -2.35
CA TYR A 107 5.40 6.63 -1.87
C TYR A 107 4.55 6.92 -0.62
N SER A 108 4.36 5.92 0.24
CA SER A 108 3.55 6.04 1.46
C SER A 108 4.14 7.07 2.41
N LEU A 109 5.47 7.09 2.55
CA LEU A 109 6.14 8.02 3.45
C LEU A 109 6.00 9.47 2.99
N GLU A 110 6.11 9.71 1.68
CA GLU A 110 5.90 11.04 1.09
C GLU A 110 4.44 11.50 1.26
N CYS A 111 3.46 10.60 1.12
CA CYS A 111 2.06 10.89 1.44
C CYS A 111 1.90 11.37 2.89
N LEU A 112 2.42 10.61 3.85
CA LEU A 112 2.34 10.98 5.27
C LEU A 112 3.05 12.30 5.56
N MET A 113 4.24 12.51 5.02
CA MET A 113 4.99 13.76 5.21
C MET A 113 4.19 14.97 4.74
N LEU A 114 3.54 14.89 3.57
CA LEU A 114 2.71 15.97 3.06
C LEU A 114 1.47 16.18 3.93
N LEU A 115 0.72 15.11 4.22
CA LEU A 115 -0.53 15.18 4.98
C LEU A 115 -0.30 15.72 6.39
N PHE A 116 0.73 15.23 7.09
CA PHE A 116 1.08 15.70 8.42
C PHE A 116 1.61 17.13 8.40
N SER A 117 2.39 17.52 7.39
CA SER A 117 2.82 18.93 7.26
C SER A 117 1.61 19.87 7.11
N ILE A 118 0.59 19.48 6.35
CA ILE A 118 -0.63 20.28 6.20
C ILE A 118 -1.44 20.27 7.51
N LYS A 119 -1.60 19.12 8.17
CA LYS A 119 -2.24 18.99 9.48
C LYS A 119 -1.60 19.93 10.51
N MET A 120 -0.27 19.96 10.58
CA MET A 120 0.45 20.84 11.51
C MET A 120 0.19 22.33 11.27
N ASN A 121 -0.03 22.73 10.01
CA ASN A 121 -0.33 24.12 9.66
C ASN A 121 -1.82 24.47 9.80
N TYR A 122 -2.73 23.51 9.66
CA TYR A 122 -4.18 23.71 9.69
C TYR A 122 -4.91 22.68 10.58
N PRO A 123 -4.56 22.55 11.86
CA PRO A 123 -4.97 21.40 12.71
C PRO A 123 -6.49 21.26 12.87
N ARG A 124 -7.23 22.38 12.84
CA ARG A 124 -8.70 22.40 12.99
C ARG A 124 -9.48 22.25 11.68
N LYS A 125 -8.81 22.35 10.53
CA LYS A 125 -9.44 22.30 9.20
C LYS A 125 -9.07 21.06 8.41
N PHE A 126 -7.91 20.47 8.70
CA PHE A 126 -7.37 19.32 7.99
C PHE A 126 -7.42 18.12 8.94
N ILE A 127 -8.41 17.24 8.76
CA ILE A 127 -8.67 16.10 9.63
C ILE A 127 -8.23 14.82 8.92
N LEU A 128 -7.47 14.01 9.63
CA LEU A 128 -6.95 12.72 9.18
C LEU A 128 -7.57 11.64 10.07
N LEU A 129 -8.47 10.82 9.53
CA LEU A 129 -9.02 9.68 10.26
C LEU A 129 -8.08 8.48 10.15
N ARG A 130 -8.23 7.54 11.08
CA ARG A 130 -7.51 6.26 11.05
C ARG A 130 -8.17 5.31 10.06
N GLY A 131 -7.40 4.74 9.13
CA GLY A 131 -7.80 3.60 8.32
C GLY A 131 -7.31 2.28 8.91
N ASN A 132 -7.59 1.17 8.23
CA ASN A 132 -7.11 -0.14 8.69
C ASN A 132 -5.62 -0.34 8.42
N HIS A 133 -5.07 0.34 7.41
CA HIS A 133 -3.64 0.33 7.11
C HIS A 133 -2.79 1.13 8.10
N GLU A 134 -3.37 2.05 8.87
CA GLU A 134 -2.67 2.76 9.95
C GLU A 134 -2.53 1.89 11.22
N SER A 135 -1.91 0.73 11.05
CA SER A 135 -1.68 -0.28 12.09
C SER A 135 -0.38 -1.05 11.87
N ARG A 136 0.25 -1.53 12.95
CA ARG A 136 1.49 -2.30 12.88
C ARG A 136 1.26 -3.63 12.18
N GLY A 137 0.16 -4.30 12.51
CA GLY A 137 -0.15 -5.62 11.94
C GLY A 137 -0.27 -5.61 10.41
N VAL A 138 -0.78 -4.51 9.84
CA VAL A 138 -0.92 -4.34 8.38
C VAL A 138 0.39 -3.88 7.75
N THR A 139 1.00 -2.81 8.28
CA THR A 139 2.23 -2.22 7.70
C THR A 139 3.48 -3.10 7.81
N GLU A 140 3.52 -4.05 8.77
CA GLU A 140 4.54 -5.10 8.83
C GLU A 140 4.32 -6.23 7.82
N HIS A 141 3.07 -6.43 7.39
CA HIS A 141 2.71 -7.45 6.42
C HIS A 141 3.00 -6.98 4.99
N PHE A 142 2.65 -5.73 4.72
CA PHE A 142 2.81 -5.05 3.44
C PHE A 142 4.18 -4.34 3.36
N THR A 143 4.26 -3.28 2.57
CA THR A 143 5.52 -2.62 2.19
C THR A 143 5.92 -1.46 3.08
N PHE A 144 5.01 -0.86 3.85
CA PHE A 144 5.29 0.43 4.47
C PHE A 144 6.46 0.39 5.47
N ARG A 145 6.54 -0.65 6.33
CA ARG A 145 7.69 -0.77 7.25
C ARG A 145 9.01 -0.83 6.50
N GLN A 146 9.08 -1.64 5.44
CA GLN A 146 10.30 -1.76 4.64
C GLN A 146 10.62 -0.46 3.88
N GLU A 147 9.59 0.25 3.41
CA GLU A 147 9.75 1.57 2.79
C GLU A 147 10.42 2.56 3.75
N VAL A 148 9.93 2.63 5.00
CA VAL A 148 10.48 3.54 6.01
C VAL A 148 11.91 3.16 6.36
N ILE A 149 12.23 1.88 6.57
CA ILE A 149 13.59 1.42 6.88
C ILE A 149 14.55 1.68 5.72
N ASN A 150 14.11 1.52 4.48
CA ASN A 150 14.96 1.78 3.32
C ASN A 150 15.28 3.27 3.15
N LYS A 151 14.36 4.16 3.54
CA LYS A 151 14.51 5.62 3.42
C LYS A 151 15.13 6.25 4.67
N PHE A 152 14.91 5.65 5.84
CA PHE A 152 15.31 6.11 7.17
C PHE A 152 15.76 4.92 8.04
N ASP A 153 15.01 4.57 9.08
CA ASP A 153 15.33 3.52 10.06
C ASP A 153 14.08 3.03 10.81
N ASP A 154 14.26 2.05 11.69
CA ASP A 154 13.20 1.47 12.53
C ASP A 154 12.63 2.48 13.54
N GLU A 155 13.43 3.44 14.03
CA GLU A 155 12.98 4.43 15.02
C GLU A 155 11.91 5.33 14.39
N ILE A 156 12.12 5.78 13.14
CA ILE A 156 11.11 6.56 12.42
C ILE A 156 9.82 5.77 12.20
N TYR A 157 9.91 4.47 11.90
CA TYR A 157 8.73 3.62 11.75
C TYR A 157 7.94 3.53 13.07
N ASP A 158 8.63 3.31 14.19
CA ASP A 158 8.00 3.24 15.51
C ASP A 158 7.32 4.56 15.88
N LEU A 159 7.94 5.70 15.57
CA LEU A 159 7.34 7.03 15.77
C LEU A 159 6.07 7.23 14.93
N ILE A 160 6.08 6.80 13.67
CA ILE A 160 4.92 6.90 12.78
C ILE A 160 3.77 5.99 13.26
N THR A 161 4.06 4.76 13.69
CA THR A 161 3.00 3.87 14.18
C THR A 161 2.40 4.34 15.51
N LEU A 162 3.19 4.98 16.38
CA LEU A 162 2.64 5.68 17.55
C LEU A 162 1.74 6.86 17.15
N ALA A 163 2.11 7.61 16.10
CA ALA A 163 1.27 8.66 15.56
C ALA A 163 -0.06 8.11 15.00
N PHE A 164 -0.06 6.95 14.35
CA PHE A 164 -1.28 6.30 13.88
C PHE A 164 -2.27 6.01 15.01
N ASP A 165 -1.79 5.62 16.19
CA ASP A 165 -2.63 5.36 17.36
C ASP A 165 -3.37 6.61 17.86
N THR A 166 -2.93 7.81 17.48
CA THR A 166 -3.57 9.08 17.87
C THR A 166 -4.71 9.52 16.94
N LEU A 167 -4.77 8.97 15.72
CA LEU A 167 -5.71 9.41 14.68
C LEU A 167 -7.17 9.21 15.10
N PRO A 168 -8.05 10.22 14.94
CA PRO A 168 -9.47 10.09 15.19
C PRO A 168 -10.14 8.97 14.38
N LEU A 169 -11.26 8.47 14.88
CA LEU A 169 -11.94 7.30 14.32
C LEU A 169 -13.09 7.67 13.38
N ALA A 170 -13.70 8.83 13.59
CA ALA A 170 -14.79 9.33 12.77
C ALA A 170 -14.81 10.87 12.73
N ALA A 171 -15.51 11.42 11.76
CA ALA A 171 -15.84 12.83 11.69
C ALA A 171 -17.35 13.03 11.43
N VAL A 172 -17.87 14.14 11.92
CA VAL A 172 -19.22 14.62 11.61
C VAL A 172 -19.08 15.98 10.93
N VAL A 173 -19.46 16.03 9.65
CA VAL A 173 -19.37 17.24 8.83
C VAL A 173 -20.75 17.89 8.72
N ASN A 174 -20.80 19.20 8.99
CA ASN A 174 -22.03 20.02 9.00
C ASN A 174 -23.17 19.49 9.88
N GLY A 175 -22.86 18.61 10.84
CA GLY A 175 -23.85 17.99 11.71
C GLY A 175 -24.71 16.91 11.04
N THR A 176 -24.52 16.63 9.75
CA THR A 176 -25.41 15.78 8.94
C THR A 176 -24.70 14.60 8.28
N TYR A 177 -23.41 14.72 7.99
CA TYR A 177 -22.63 13.67 7.35
C TYR A 177 -21.74 12.96 8.36
N LEU A 178 -21.98 11.67 8.58
CA LEU A 178 -21.09 10.82 9.35
C LEU A 178 -20.01 10.27 8.43
N CYS A 179 -18.74 10.45 8.79
CA CYS A 179 -17.59 10.05 7.99
C CYS A 179 -16.69 9.11 8.80
N MET A 180 -16.32 7.96 8.22
CA MET A 180 -15.44 6.97 8.86
C MET A 180 -14.77 6.09 7.81
N HIS A 181 -13.77 5.30 8.19
CA HIS A 181 -13.07 4.45 7.22
C HIS A 181 -13.92 3.26 6.76
N GLY A 182 -14.19 2.35 7.69
CA GLY A 182 -14.96 1.11 7.57
C GLY A 182 -16.47 1.37 7.48
N GLY A 183 -17.08 1.40 8.65
CA GLY A 183 -18.50 1.56 8.81
C GLY A 183 -18.91 1.33 10.25
N ILE A 184 -20.04 0.64 10.43
CA ILE A 184 -20.63 0.44 11.76
C ILE A 184 -20.27 -0.93 12.35
N SER A 185 -20.47 -1.07 13.66
CA SER A 185 -20.24 -2.30 14.43
C SER A 185 -21.55 -2.85 15.01
N PRO A 186 -21.71 -4.18 15.15
CA PRO A 186 -22.82 -4.76 15.93
C PRO A 186 -22.81 -4.33 17.40
N LEU A 187 -21.64 -3.96 17.94
CA LEU A 187 -21.45 -3.51 19.32
C LEU A 187 -21.71 -2.01 19.50
N MET A 188 -21.90 -1.28 18.40
CA MET A 188 -22.18 0.14 18.39
C MET A 188 -23.69 0.37 18.31
N ASN A 189 -24.24 1.03 19.33
CA ASN A 189 -25.65 1.40 19.35
C ASN A 189 -25.85 2.87 18.99
N THR A 190 -24.90 3.73 19.35
CA THR A 190 -24.92 5.17 19.14
C THR A 190 -23.53 5.67 18.73
N ILE A 191 -23.44 6.90 18.22
CA ILE A 191 -22.15 7.54 17.89
C ILE A 191 -21.32 7.79 19.16
N GLU A 192 -21.98 8.02 20.29
CA GLU A 192 -21.37 8.22 21.59
C GLU A 192 -20.56 6.99 22.05
N ASP A 193 -20.88 5.80 21.56
CA ASP A 193 -20.11 4.59 21.86
C ASP A 193 -18.70 4.68 21.28
N LEU A 194 -18.49 5.40 20.16
CA LEU A 194 -17.15 5.63 19.62
C LEU A 194 -16.30 6.47 20.56
N ASN A 195 -16.86 7.45 21.26
CA ASN A 195 -16.12 8.28 22.21
C ASN A 195 -15.67 7.51 23.47
N LYS A 196 -16.19 6.31 23.70
CA LYS A 196 -15.78 5.42 24.81
C LYS A 196 -14.66 4.46 24.42
N VAL A 197 -14.35 4.34 23.13
CA VAL A 197 -13.29 3.47 22.61
C VAL A 197 -11.94 4.06 23.02
N ASP A 198 -11.08 3.25 23.62
CA ASP A 198 -9.66 3.60 23.72
C ASP A 198 -9.01 3.42 22.36
N ARG A 199 -8.68 4.53 21.69
CA ARG A 199 -8.08 4.49 20.34
C ARG A 199 -6.55 4.41 20.35
N PHE A 200 -5.91 4.71 21.48
CA PHE A 200 -4.46 4.85 21.62
C PHE A 200 -3.78 3.49 21.79
N GLN A 201 -4.08 2.58 20.88
CA GLN A 201 -3.60 1.21 20.87
C GLN A 201 -3.58 0.68 19.44
N GLU A 202 -2.86 -0.42 19.27
CA GLU A 202 -2.95 -1.25 18.07
C GLU A 202 -4.39 -1.75 17.86
N ILE A 203 -4.83 -1.86 16.60
CA ILE A 203 -6.19 -2.32 16.28
C ILE A 203 -6.39 -3.75 16.82
N PRO A 204 -7.33 -4.00 17.76
CA PRO A 204 -7.57 -5.34 18.31
C PRO A 204 -8.13 -6.28 17.24
N GLU A 205 -8.06 -7.61 17.45
CA GLU A 205 -8.62 -8.60 16.52
C GLU A 205 -10.16 -8.49 16.39
N GLN A 206 -10.83 -8.02 17.43
CA GLN A 206 -12.29 -7.89 17.52
C GLN A 206 -12.68 -6.65 18.34
N GLY A 207 -13.95 -6.25 18.26
CA GLY A 207 -14.51 -5.12 19.00
C GLY A 207 -14.75 -3.89 18.13
N ILE A 208 -15.34 -2.85 18.70
CA ILE A 208 -15.76 -1.64 17.96
C ILE A 208 -14.60 -1.04 17.15
N LEU A 209 -13.40 -0.94 17.72
CA LEU A 209 -12.24 -0.37 17.02
C LEU A 209 -11.84 -1.20 15.79
N CYS A 210 -11.90 -2.53 15.88
CA CYS A 210 -11.70 -3.40 14.71
C CYS A 210 -12.81 -3.14 13.68
N ASP A 211 -14.06 -3.13 14.14
CA ASP A 211 -15.20 -3.11 13.24
C ASP A 211 -15.34 -1.83 12.44
N ILE A 212 -15.16 -0.66 13.07
CA ILE A 212 -15.32 0.61 12.36
C ILE A 212 -14.23 0.86 11.31
N LEU A 213 -13.13 0.10 11.36
CA LEU A 213 -12.03 0.17 10.41
C LEU A 213 -12.09 -0.92 9.35
N TRP A 214 -12.76 -2.06 9.62
CA TRP A 214 -12.75 -3.25 8.74
C TRP A 214 -14.15 -3.68 8.25
N SER A 215 -15.23 -3.08 8.73
CA SER A 215 -16.57 -3.48 8.31
C SER A 215 -16.92 -2.96 6.91
N ASP A 216 -17.72 -3.74 6.18
CA ASP A 216 -18.13 -3.43 4.82
C ASP A 216 -19.65 -3.38 4.66
N PRO A 217 -20.18 -2.57 3.74
CA PRO A 217 -21.59 -2.61 3.38
C PRO A 217 -21.99 -3.97 2.79
N ILE A 218 -23.18 -4.48 3.17
CA ILE A 218 -23.83 -5.60 2.47
C ILE A 218 -24.21 -5.15 1.05
N GLN A 219 -24.16 -6.07 0.08
CA GLN A 219 -24.59 -5.82 -1.30
C GLN A 219 -26.04 -5.33 -1.37
N ASP A 220 -26.34 -4.48 -2.35
CA ASP A 220 -27.59 -3.71 -2.40
C ASP A 220 -28.84 -4.60 -2.37
N GLU A 221 -28.79 -5.77 -3.02
CA GLU A 221 -29.90 -6.72 -3.11
C GLU A 221 -30.21 -7.45 -1.79
N LEU A 222 -29.26 -7.43 -0.85
CA LEU A 222 -29.33 -8.15 0.42
C LEU A 222 -29.35 -7.22 1.63
N ALA A 223 -28.99 -5.94 1.47
CA ALA A 223 -28.84 -5.00 2.57
C ALA A 223 -30.12 -4.77 3.39
N SER A 224 -31.31 -4.91 2.77
CA SER A 224 -32.59 -4.82 3.46
C SER A 224 -32.99 -6.09 4.22
N LYS A 225 -32.34 -7.23 3.95
CA LYS A 225 -32.69 -8.55 4.51
C LYS A 225 -31.89 -8.91 5.75
N PHE A 226 -30.70 -8.33 5.91
CA PHE A 226 -29.76 -8.70 6.96
C PHE A 226 -29.28 -7.47 7.71
N ASP A 227 -29.23 -7.55 9.04
CA ASP A 227 -28.69 -6.48 9.87
C ASP A 227 -27.15 -6.52 9.81
N PHE A 228 -26.56 -7.67 10.14
CA PHE A 228 -25.12 -7.92 10.04
C PHE A 228 -24.84 -9.33 9.50
N GLN A 229 -23.70 -9.51 8.85
CA GLN A 229 -23.17 -10.81 8.40
C GLN A 229 -21.67 -10.89 8.70
N GLU A 230 -21.10 -12.10 8.76
CA GLU A 230 -19.64 -12.24 8.80
C GLU A 230 -18.99 -11.63 7.55
N ASN A 231 -17.77 -11.10 7.67
CA ASN A 231 -17.04 -10.53 6.55
C ASN A 231 -15.88 -11.44 6.08
N PRO A 232 -16.15 -12.45 5.24
CA PRO A 232 -15.12 -13.37 4.76
C PRO A 232 -14.12 -12.70 3.79
N GLU A 233 -14.48 -11.56 3.20
CA GLU A 233 -13.57 -10.77 2.35
C GLU A 233 -12.46 -10.11 3.16
N ARG A 234 -12.74 -9.77 4.43
CA ARG A 234 -11.77 -9.18 5.35
C ARG A 234 -11.17 -10.17 6.34
N ALA A 235 -11.73 -11.38 6.43
CA ALA A 235 -11.40 -12.42 7.41
C ALA A 235 -11.50 -11.96 8.88
N CYS A 236 -12.17 -10.83 9.13
CA CYS A 236 -12.46 -10.26 10.43
C CYS A 236 -13.66 -9.30 10.29
N SER A 237 -14.21 -8.83 11.41
CA SER A 237 -15.35 -7.92 11.44
C SER A 237 -16.59 -8.46 10.68
N PHE A 238 -17.48 -7.55 10.26
CA PHE A 238 -18.82 -7.83 9.79
C PHE A 238 -19.14 -7.03 8.52
N LYS A 239 -20.09 -7.54 7.75
CA LYS A 239 -20.84 -6.73 6.80
C LYS A 239 -22.08 -6.15 7.47
N TYR A 240 -22.45 -4.92 7.16
CA TYR A 240 -23.61 -4.23 7.76
C TYR A 240 -24.67 -3.85 6.71
N GLY A 241 -25.95 -3.96 7.10
CA GLY A 241 -27.09 -3.68 6.24
C GLY A 241 -27.83 -2.38 6.55
N LEU A 242 -28.98 -2.22 5.90
CA LEU A 242 -29.77 -0.99 5.89
C LEU A 242 -30.30 -0.62 7.29
N LYS A 243 -30.91 -1.58 7.99
CA LYS A 243 -31.60 -1.34 9.26
C LYS A 243 -30.69 -0.82 10.37
N PRO A 244 -29.54 -1.46 10.70
CA PRO A 244 -28.65 -0.92 11.72
C PRO A 244 -28.01 0.41 11.31
N THR A 245 -27.77 0.62 10.02
CA THR A 245 -27.25 1.90 9.50
C THR A 245 -28.25 3.02 9.69
N LYS A 246 -29.50 2.84 9.27
CA LYS A 246 -30.59 3.81 9.50
C LYS A 246 -30.77 4.13 10.97
N ARG A 247 -30.72 3.12 11.85
CA ARG A 247 -30.80 3.32 13.30
C ARG A 247 -29.74 4.31 13.81
N ILE A 248 -28.48 4.15 13.38
CA ILE A 248 -27.38 5.05 13.78
C ILE A 248 -27.60 6.46 13.25
N LEU A 249 -27.99 6.58 11.98
CA LEU A 249 -28.21 7.87 11.33
C LEU A 249 -29.39 8.63 11.96
N GLU A 250 -30.55 7.99 12.12
CA GLU A 250 -31.77 8.58 12.67
C GLU A 250 -31.62 9.02 14.14
N GLN A 251 -30.85 8.28 14.95
CA GLN A 251 -30.63 8.63 16.36
C GLN A 251 -29.83 9.93 16.55
N SER A 252 -28.96 10.25 15.59
CA SER A 252 -28.08 11.43 15.65
C SER A 252 -28.47 12.52 14.63
N ASP A 253 -29.63 12.37 13.99
CA ASP A 253 -30.13 13.26 12.93
C ASP A 253 -29.16 13.44 11.76
N PHE A 254 -28.48 12.35 11.39
CA PHE A 254 -27.59 12.30 10.24
C PHE A 254 -28.34 11.87 8.99
N THR A 255 -27.93 12.42 7.85
CA THR A 255 -28.52 12.10 6.54
C THR A 255 -27.80 10.95 5.86
N LEU A 256 -26.48 10.88 6.00
CA LEU A 256 -25.64 10.03 5.16
C LEU A 256 -24.41 9.54 5.93
N LEU A 257 -24.08 8.26 5.74
CA LEU A 257 -22.79 7.67 6.09
C LEU A 257 -21.86 7.72 4.87
N VAL A 258 -20.73 8.41 4.98
CA VAL A 258 -19.65 8.40 3.99
C VAL A 258 -18.48 7.56 4.50
N ARG A 259 -18.02 6.63 3.68
CA ARG A 259 -16.97 5.68 4.04
C ARG A 259 -15.99 5.38 2.90
N ALA A 260 -14.85 4.74 3.17
CA ALA A 260 -13.79 4.46 2.18
C ALA A 260 -13.47 2.96 1.97
N HIS A 261 -12.22 2.48 2.10
CA HIS A 261 -11.74 1.08 2.23
C HIS A 261 -11.98 0.09 1.07
N GLN A 262 -12.95 0.35 0.18
CA GLN A 262 -13.33 -0.55 -0.90
C GLN A 262 -13.13 0.17 -2.23
N VAL A 263 -12.18 -0.30 -3.02
CA VAL A 263 -11.92 0.18 -4.38
C VAL A 263 -13.21 0.17 -5.23
N GLN A 264 -13.45 1.28 -5.94
CA GLN A 264 -14.60 1.44 -6.83
C GLN A 264 -14.14 1.82 -8.23
N MET A 265 -14.74 1.21 -9.26
CA MET A 265 -14.36 1.47 -10.65
C MET A 265 -14.47 2.95 -11.04
N GLN A 266 -15.52 3.63 -10.56
CA GLN A 266 -15.71 5.07 -10.76
C GLN A 266 -15.21 5.90 -9.58
N GLY A 267 -14.37 5.36 -8.71
CA GLY A 267 -13.88 6.04 -7.51
C GLY A 267 -14.93 6.30 -6.43
N TYR A 268 -16.20 5.95 -6.66
CA TYR A 268 -17.24 5.99 -5.63
C TYR A 268 -18.34 4.96 -5.92
N LYS A 269 -19.13 4.67 -4.89
CA LYS A 269 -20.39 3.93 -4.99
C LYS A 269 -21.43 4.55 -4.07
N MET A 270 -22.58 4.92 -4.63
CA MET A 270 -23.79 5.24 -3.86
C MET A 270 -24.56 3.95 -3.63
N HIS A 271 -24.71 3.53 -2.38
CA HIS A 271 -25.41 2.27 -2.06
C HIS A 271 -26.92 2.48 -2.14
N THR A 272 -27.58 1.72 -3.01
CA THR A 272 -29.01 1.86 -3.34
C THR A 272 -29.86 0.89 -2.53
N TRP A 273 -29.65 0.88 -1.22
CA TRP A 273 -30.34 -0.02 -0.29
C TRP A 273 -31.82 0.28 -0.13
N ASP A 274 -32.18 1.56 -0.26
CA ASP A 274 -33.54 2.05 -0.16
C ASP A 274 -33.87 2.94 -1.36
N GLN A 275 -34.68 2.41 -2.28
CA GLN A 275 -35.10 3.14 -3.48
C GLN A 275 -36.17 4.20 -3.20
N SER A 276 -36.67 4.30 -1.96
CA SER A 276 -37.65 5.32 -1.56
C SER A 276 -37.02 6.66 -1.17
N GLN A 277 -35.69 6.74 -1.04
CA GLN A 277 -34.97 7.95 -0.67
C GLN A 277 -34.20 8.52 -1.85
N ASP A 278 -34.24 9.84 -2.01
CA ASP A 278 -33.48 10.56 -3.04
C ASP A 278 -31.98 10.59 -2.73
N ILE A 279 -31.60 10.48 -1.46
CA ILE A 279 -30.22 10.49 -0.96
C ILE A 279 -29.87 9.06 -0.49
N PRO A 280 -28.73 8.49 -0.92
CA PRO A 280 -28.31 7.17 -0.47
C PRO A 280 -28.01 7.17 1.03
N THR A 281 -28.24 6.04 1.69
CA THR A 281 -27.91 5.86 3.11
C THR A 281 -26.40 5.78 3.34
N VAL A 282 -25.66 5.22 2.38
CA VAL A 282 -24.20 5.05 2.43
C VAL A 282 -23.57 5.45 1.11
N ILE A 283 -22.41 6.13 1.16
CA ILE A 283 -21.53 6.34 0.02
C ILE A 283 -20.14 5.78 0.35
N THR A 284 -19.63 4.91 -0.53
CA THR A 284 -18.22 4.55 -0.55
C THR A 284 -17.46 5.51 -1.47
N ILE A 285 -16.37 6.10 -0.98
CA ILE A 285 -15.46 6.98 -1.73
C ILE A 285 -14.06 6.38 -1.76
N PHE A 286 -13.38 6.44 -2.90
CA PHE A 286 -12.04 5.88 -3.10
C PHE A 286 -11.20 6.87 -3.92
N SER A 287 -10.04 7.26 -3.39
CA SER A 287 -9.27 8.40 -3.90
C SER A 287 -7.92 8.01 -4.52
N ALA A 288 -7.66 6.72 -4.74
CA ALA A 288 -6.50 6.20 -5.45
C ALA A 288 -6.88 5.76 -6.88
N PRO A 289 -6.56 6.55 -7.93
CA PRO A 289 -6.86 6.17 -9.32
C PRO A 289 -5.86 5.12 -9.82
N ASN A 290 -6.27 4.28 -10.77
CA ASN A 290 -5.49 3.15 -11.27
C ASN A 290 -4.77 2.38 -10.16
N TYR A 291 -5.52 2.01 -9.12
CA TYR A 291 -4.99 1.41 -7.91
C TYR A 291 -4.08 0.22 -8.23
N CYS A 292 -2.97 0.11 -7.50
CA CYS A 292 -1.92 -0.89 -7.72
C CYS A 292 -1.40 -0.97 -9.18
N ASP A 293 -1.46 0.12 -9.94
CA ASP A 293 -1.10 0.21 -11.36
C ASP A 293 -1.82 -0.77 -12.31
N CYS A 294 -2.92 -1.39 -11.86
CA CYS A 294 -3.58 -2.48 -12.60
C CYS A 294 -5.11 -2.47 -12.54
N TYR A 295 -5.72 -1.76 -11.60
CA TYR A 295 -7.18 -1.74 -11.50
C TYR A 295 -7.83 -0.88 -12.58
N ASN A 296 -7.11 0.13 -13.12
CA ASN A 296 -7.62 1.05 -14.13
C ASN A 296 -8.95 1.73 -13.72
N ASN A 297 -9.15 1.90 -12.41
CA ASN A 297 -10.29 2.61 -11.84
C ASN A 297 -10.05 4.12 -11.83
N LYS A 298 -11.12 4.91 -11.83
CA LYS A 298 -11.05 6.33 -11.48
C LYS A 298 -10.95 6.49 -9.96
N ALA A 299 -10.49 7.65 -9.52
CA ALA A 299 -10.67 8.11 -8.16
C ALA A 299 -11.75 9.18 -8.09
N ALA A 300 -12.23 9.45 -6.87
CA ALA A 300 -13.13 10.56 -6.63
C ALA A 300 -12.90 11.21 -5.25
N ILE A 301 -13.40 12.44 -5.11
CA ILE A 301 -13.56 13.17 -3.85
C ILE A 301 -15.01 13.65 -3.74
N ILE A 302 -15.48 13.90 -2.50
CA ILE A 302 -16.78 14.51 -2.25
C ILE A 302 -16.56 15.95 -1.78
N LYS A 303 -17.16 16.92 -2.46
CA LYS A 303 -17.18 18.33 -2.02
C LYS A 303 -18.52 18.62 -1.39
N ILE A 304 -18.51 19.07 -0.14
CA ILE A 304 -19.68 19.46 0.64
C ILE A 304 -19.72 20.97 0.73
N ASP A 305 -20.88 21.55 0.42
CA ASP A 305 -21.17 22.97 0.61
C ASP A 305 -22.60 23.12 1.16
N GLY A 306 -22.70 23.50 2.44
CA GLY A 306 -23.96 23.46 3.19
C GLY A 306 -24.54 22.05 3.30
N GLU A 307 -25.77 21.89 2.83
CA GLU A 307 -26.53 20.62 2.78
C GLU A 307 -26.34 19.86 1.46
N ASN A 308 -25.62 20.45 0.50
CA ASN A 308 -25.37 19.82 -0.79
C ASN A 308 -23.99 19.17 -0.80
N PHE A 309 -23.89 18.02 -1.46
CA PHE A 309 -22.62 17.41 -1.80
C PHE A 309 -22.52 17.14 -3.30
N GLY A 310 -21.31 17.20 -3.83
CA GLY A 310 -21.00 16.87 -5.23
C GLY A 310 -19.77 15.99 -5.31
N ILE A 311 -19.84 14.96 -6.15
CA ILE A 311 -18.72 14.05 -6.39
C ILE A 311 -17.89 14.55 -7.56
N LYS A 312 -16.57 14.58 -7.40
CA LYS A 312 -15.64 14.92 -8.49
C LYS A 312 -14.66 13.78 -8.72
N ASN A 313 -14.67 13.27 -9.94
CA ASN A 313 -13.75 12.24 -10.40
C ASN A 313 -12.43 12.81 -10.90
N PHE A 314 -11.37 12.02 -10.81
CA PHE A 314 -10.10 12.27 -11.45
C PHE A 314 -9.40 10.95 -11.82
N GLU A 315 -8.45 11.06 -12.74
CA GLU A 315 -7.64 9.97 -13.27
C GLU A 315 -6.21 10.08 -12.76
N GLU A 316 -5.47 8.98 -12.91
CA GLU A 316 -4.10 8.81 -12.47
C GLU A 316 -3.14 9.79 -13.17
N VAL A 317 -2.05 10.10 -12.49
CA VAL A 317 -0.94 10.87 -13.07
C VAL A 317 0.33 10.04 -13.11
N PRO A 318 1.26 10.31 -14.06
CA PRO A 318 2.53 9.61 -14.09
C PRO A 318 3.33 9.79 -12.81
N HIS A 319 3.92 8.70 -12.32
CA HIS A 319 4.88 8.70 -11.22
C HIS A 319 6.17 7.98 -11.62
N PRO A 320 7.30 8.23 -10.93
CA PRO A 320 8.52 7.48 -11.15
C PRO A 320 8.34 5.99 -10.87
N TYR A 321 9.09 5.17 -11.60
CA TYR A 321 9.04 3.72 -11.50
C TYR A 321 9.95 3.20 -10.40
N HIS A 322 9.46 2.23 -9.62
CA HIS A 322 10.24 1.46 -8.66
C HIS A 322 10.17 -0.03 -8.99
N LEU A 323 11.28 -0.74 -8.78
CA LEU A 323 11.29 -2.19 -8.84
C LEU A 323 10.50 -2.78 -7.67
N ALA A 324 9.77 -3.85 -7.94
CA ALA A 324 8.96 -4.53 -6.94
C ALA A 324 9.81 -5.07 -5.78
N GLY A 325 9.28 -4.99 -4.56
CA GLY A 325 9.94 -5.53 -3.36
C GLY A 325 11.19 -4.77 -2.92
N GLY A 326 11.37 -3.52 -3.38
CA GLY A 326 12.48 -2.67 -2.95
C GLY A 326 13.85 -3.09 -3.48
N LEU A 327 13.90 -3.94 -4.51
CA LEU A 327 15.15 -4.41 -5.11
C LEU A 327 15.89 -3.26 -5.79
N ASN A 328 17.20 -3.19 -5.62
CA ASN A 328 18.05 -2.35 -6.46
C ASN A 328 18.37 -3.03 -7.81
N LEU A 329 18.94 -2.26 -8.76
CA LEU A 329 19.22 -2.77 -10.11
C LEU A 329 20.20 -3.95 -10.12
N PHE A 330 21.17 -3.99 -9.21
CA PHE A 330 22.11 -5.10 -9.12
C PHE A 330 21.41 -6.35 -8.61
N GLU A 331 20.66 -6.26 -7.51
CA GLU A 331 19.89 -7.39 -6.97
C GLU A 331 18.91 -7.95 -8.01
N PHE A 332 18.29 -7.07 -8.78
CA PHE A 332 17.40 -7.45 -9.87
C PHE A 332 18.14 -8.14 -11.03
N SER A 333 19.25 -7.57 -11.50
CA SER A 333 19.91 -8.02 -12.75
C SER A 333 20.98 -9.09 -12.57
N MET A 334 21.58 -9.20 -11.39
CA MET A 334 22.69 -10.12 -11.13
C MET A 334 22.33 -11.60 -11.33
N PRO A 335 21.15 -12.10 -10.92
CA PRO A 335 20.76 -13.46 -11.22
C PRO A 335 20.74 -13.69 -12.74
N TYR A 336 20.06 -12.81 -13.49
CA TYR A 336 19.96 -12.88 -14.95
C TYR A 336 21.31 -12.85 -15.65
N LEU A 337 22.17 -11.90 -15.29
CA LEU A 337 23.52 -11.79 -15.84
C LEU A 337 24.32 -13.08 -15.60
N SER A 338 24.22 -13.63 -14.38
CA SER A 338 24.93 -14.86 -14.01
C SER A 338 24.45 -16.05 -14.86
N GLU A 339 23.15 -16.21 -15.05
CA GLU A 339 22.61 -17.28 -15.91
C GLU A 339 23.07 -17.12 -17.36
N LYS A 340 23.04 -15.92 -17.94
CA LYS A 340 23.44 -15.72 -19.33
C LYS A 340 24.93 -15.93 -19.57
N ILE A 341 25.78 -15.53 -18.61
CA ILE A 341 27.21 -15.83 -18.67
C ILE A 341 27.42 -17.35 -18.58
N LEU A 342 26.71 -18.04 -17.68
CA LEU A 342 26.81 -19.50 -17.56
C LEU A 342 26.27 -20.22 -18.79
N ASP A 343 25.17 -19.77 -19.39
CA ASP A 343 24.63 -20.25 -20.67
C ASP A 343 25.69 -20.11 -21.78
N MET A 344 26.32 -18.94 -21.87
CA MET A 344 27.37 -18.67 -22.86
C MET A 344 28.57 -19.61 -22.67
N LEU A 345 29.07 -19.72 -21.43
CA LEU A 345 30.21 -20.59 -21.11
C LEU A 345 29.89 -22.06 -21.37
N TYR A 346 28.68 -22.51 -21.02
CA TYR A 346 28.22 -23.87 -21.31
C TYR A 346 28.26 -24.15 -22.81
N ASN A 347 27.67 -23.27 -23.63
CA ASN A 347 27.62 -23.46 -25.09
C ASN A 347 29.02 -23.42 -25.74
N ILE A 348 29.94 -22.59 -25.22
CA ILE A 348 31.34 -22.54 -25.70
C ILE A 348 32.06 -23.85 -25.41
N LEU A 349 31.89 -24.40 -24.20
CA LEU A 349 32.56 -25.62 -23.80
C LEU A 349 31.95 -26.87 -24.46
N GLU A 350 30.63 -26.90 -24.65
CA GLU A 350 29.92 -27.99 -25.33
C GLU A 350 30.36 -28.14 -26.79
N GLN A 351 30.64 -27.04 -27.50
CA GLN A 351 31.17 -27.09 -28.87
C GLN A 351 32.57 -27.73 -28.98
N GLY A 352 33.30 -27.84 -27.88
CA GLY A 352 34.60 -28.49 -27.81
C GLY A 352 34.56 -29.94 -27.29
N ALA A 353 33.39 -30.45 -26.91
CA ALA A 353 33.22 -31.76 -26.30
C ALA A 353 32.54 -32.75 -27.27
N GLU A 354 33.05 -33.99 -27.33
CA GLU A 354 32.38 -35.08 -28.07
C GLU A 354 31.04 -35.44 -27.38
N PRO A 355 29.97 -35.78 -28.13
CA PRO A 355 28.61 -35.97 -27.60
C PRO A 355 28.45 -37.06 -26.52
N GLU A 356 29.43 -37.94 -26.36
CA GLU A 356 29.39 -39.09 -25.45
C GLU A 356 29.86 -38.77 -24.01
N GLU A 357 30.22 -37.53 -23.69
CA GLU A 357 30.94 -37.18 -22.44
C GLU A 357 30.11 -36.55 -21.30
N LEU A 358 28.79 -36.38 -21.46
CA LEU A 358 27.95 -35.66 -20.49
C LEU A 358 27.12 -36.63 -19.61
N GLU A 359 27.71 -37.12 -18.53
CA GLU A 359 26.96 -37.83 -17.47
C GLU A 359 26.43 -36.86 -16.40
N GLU A 360 25.21 -37.12 -15.92
CA GLU A 360 24.60 -36.41 -14.80
C GLU A 360 25.23 -36.83 -13.47
N ILE A 361 26.09 -35.98 -12.90
CA ILE A 361 26.64 -36.19 -11.56
C ILE A 361 25.62 -35.70 -10.51
N ASN A 362 25.49 -36.38 -9.37
CA ASN A 362 24.57 -36.06 -8.27
C ASN A 362 25.11 -35.00 -7.26
N ASP A 363 24.24 -34.32 -6.50
CA ASP A 363 24.59 -33.14 -5.69
C ASP A 363 25.63 -33.37 -4.57
N GLU A 364 25.70 -34.59 -4.00
CA GLU A 364 26.60 -34.92 -2.88
C GLU A 364 28.10 -34.93 -3.26
N ASP A 365 28.42 -35.02 -4.56
CA ASP A 365 29.79 -35.18 -5.07
C ASP A 365 30.53 -33.87 -5.38
N PHE A 366 29.95 -32.70 -5.10
CA PHE A 366 30.56 -31.42 -5.49
C PHE A 366 31.82 -31.07 -4.66
N ASN A 367 31.76 -31.26 -3.35
CA ASN A 367 32.86 -30.92 -2.45
C ASN A 367 34.02 -31.93 -2.50
N SER A 368 33.74 -33.20 -2.79
CA SER A 368 34.76 -34.25 -2.94
C SER A 368 35.58 -34.07 -4.22
N ASN A 369 34.94 -33.66 -5.33
CA ASN A 369 35.58 -33.52 -6.63
C ASN A 369 36.47 -32.26 -6.76
N ILE A 370 36.18 -31.17 -6.05
CA ILE A 370 37.06 -29.97 -6.01
C ILE A 370 38.41 -30.31 -5.32
N ALA A 371 38.40 -31.18 -4.31
CA ALA A 371 39.62 -31.60 -3.63
C ALA A 371 40.48 -32.56 -4.47
N GLN A 372 39.86 -33.41 -5.30
CA GLN A 372 40.57 -34.32 -6.22
C GLN A 372 41.22 -33.61 -7.42
N LEU A 373 40.73 -32.42 -7.80
CA LEU A 373 41.26 -31.61 -8.91
C LEU A 373 42.68 -31.06 -8.69
N MET A 374 43.20 -31.09 -7.46
CA MET A 374 44.57 -30.65 -7.17
C MET A 374 45.63 -31.74 -7.47
N ILE A 375 45.23 -32.93 -7.91
CA ILE A 375 46.14 -34.06 -8.15
C ILE A 375 45.88 -34.68 -9.54
N GLY A 376 46.64 -34.21 -10.54
CA GLY A 376 47.02 -35.01 -11.72
C GLY A 376 45.92 -35.46 -12.71
N ALA A 377 44.88 -34.66 -12.96
CA ALA A 377 43.85 -34.99 -13.96
C ALA A 377 44.30 -34.66 -15.42
N SER A 378 43.82 -35.44 -16.38
CA SER A 378 44.01 -35.15 -17.82
C SER A 378 43.20 -33.93 -18.26
N ASP A 379 43.63 -33.23 -19.31
CA ASP A 379 42.95 -32.03 -19.83
C ASP A 379 41.46 -32.28 -20.16
N ALA A 380 41.12 -33.48 -20.62
CA ALA A 380 39.74 -33.91 -20.89
C ALA A 380 38.91 -34.09 -19.60
N GLN A 381 39.48 -34.69 -18.54
CA GLN A 381 38.80 -34.81 -17.24
C GLN A 381 38.56 -33.43 -16.60
N VAL A 382 39.54 -32.54 -16.68
CA VAL A 382 39.41 -31.16 -16.20
C VAL A 382 38.31 -30.42 -16.97
N MET A 383 38.21 -30.63 -18.29
CA MET A 383 37.16 -30.05 -19.13
C MET A 383 35.77 -30.59 -18.75
N ARG A 384 35.61 -31.90 -18.58
CA ARG A 384 34.34 -32.52 -18.15
C ARG A 384 33.85 -32.00 -16.79
N THR A 385 34.74 -31.93 -15.79
CA THR A 385 34.37 -31.41 -14.46
C THR A 385 33.96 -29.93 -14.51
N LYS A 386 34.62 -29.12 -15.36
CA LYS A 386 34.26 -27.71 -15.57
C LYS A 386 32.89 -27.58 -16.25
N ILE A 387 32.62 -28.36 -17.29
CA ILE A 387 31.31 -28.39 -17.98
C ILE A 387 30.21 -28.77 -17.00
N ASN A 388 30.37 -29.86 -16.25
CA ASN A 388 29.37 -30.32 -15.29
C ASN A 388 29.12 -29.31 -14.15
N SER A 389 30.16 -28.62 -13.68
CA SER A 389 30.03 -27.55 -12.68
C SER A 389 29.24 -26.37 -13.23
N ILE A 390 29.52 -25.94 -14.47
CA ILE A 390 28.82 -24.85 -15.14
C ILE A 390 27.36 -25.24 -15.44
N SER A 391 27.10 -26.47 -15.88
CA SER A 391 25.74 -27.00 -16.08
C SER A 391 24.89 -26.96 -14.81
N ARG A 392 25.48 -27.30 -13.65
CA ARG A 392 24.79 -27.24 -12.35
C ARG A 392 24.52 -25.81 -11.91
N MET A 393 25.52 -24.93 -12.01
CA MET A 393 25.33 -23.51 -11.70
C MET A 393 24.27 -22.89 -12.62
N ARG A 394 24.30 -23.22 -13.92
CA ARG A 394 23.27 -22.83 -14.88
C ARG A 394 21.88 -23.29 -14.44
N ARG A 395 21.70 -24.57 -14.05
CA ARG A 395 20.42 -25.07 -13.50
C ARG A 395 19.99 -24.30 -12.25
N MET A 396 20.92 -24.03 -11.32
CA MET A 396 20.65 -23.26 -10.10
C MET A 396 20.19 -21.82 -10.40
N TYR A 397 20.90 -21.10 -11.27
CA TYR A 397 20.56 -19.72 -11.64
C TYR A 397 19.32 -19.65 -12.54
N LYS A 398 19.12 -20.61 -13.43
CA LYS A 398 17.89 -20.76 -14.21
C LYS A 398 16.68 -20.97 -13.30
N ASN A 399 16.79 -21.82 -12.27
CA ASN A 399 15.74 -21.97 -11.25
C ASN A 399 15.51 -20.66 -10.47
N LEU A 400 16.54 -19.84 -10.21
CA LEU A 400 16.37 -18.53 -9.58
C LEU A 400 15.60 -17.55 -10.48
N ILE A 401 15.84 -17.56 -11.80
CA ILE A 401 15.25 -16.62 -12.78
C ILE A 401 13.87 -17.03 -13.28
N GLU A 402 13.65 -18.32 -13.54
CA GLU A 402 12.34 -18.84 -13.96
C GLU A 402 11.27 -18.54 -12.89
N ASN A 403 11.70 -18.40 -11.64
CA ASN A 403 10.86 -17.86 -10.57
C ASN A 403 10.84 -16.33 -10.56
N GLN A 404 11.93 -15.63 -10.86
CA GLN A 404 12.07 -14.17 -10.74
C GLN A 404 11.18 -13.34 -11.67
N ASP A 405 11.08 -13.64 -12.98
CA ASP A 405 10.31 -12.81 -13.93
C ASP A 405 8.79 -12.92 -13.74
N VAL A 406 8.32 -14.12 -13.40
CA VAL A 406 6.92 -14.40 -13.06
C VAL A 406 6.60 -13.85 -11.66
N LEU A 407 7.55 -13.92 -10.72
CA LEU A 407 7.44 -13.23 -9.45
C LEU A 407 7.36 -11.72 -9.67
N LEU A 408 8.18 -11.06 -10.49
CA LEU A 408 8.14 -9.60 -10.62
C LEU A 408 6.82 -9.06 -11.17
N GLN A 409 6.26 -9.67 -12.22
CA GLN A 409 4.97 -9.23 -12.77
C GLN A 409 3.80 -9.48 -11.81
N ILE A 410 3.89 -10.54 -11.00
CA ILE A 410 2.86 -10.87 -10.02
C ILE A 410 3.07 -10.10 -8.72
N LYS A 411 4.30 -9.80 -8.30
CA LYS A 411 4.67 -8.98 -7.14
C LYS A 411 4.25 -7.53 -7.30
N MET A 412 4.28 -7.00 -8.52
CA MET A 412 3.75 -5.67 -8.83
C MET A 412 2.23 -5.58 -8.65
N ALA A 413 1.49 -6.69 -8.80
CA ALA A 413 0.03 -6.75 -8.68
C ALA A 413 -0.46 -7.43 -7.37
N ASN A 414 0.42 -8.04 -6.58
CA ASN A 414 0.08 -8.88 -5.41
C ASN A 414 1.15 -8.84 -4.31
N ASP A 415 1.80 -7.69 -4.11
CA ASP A 415 2.63 -7.42 -2.92
C ASP A 415 3.55 -8.57 -2.47
N GLY A 416 4.35 -9.13 -3.38
CA GLY A 416 5.26 -10.23 -3.02
C GLY A 416 4.77 -11.66 -3.31
N ARG A 417 3.47 -11.93 -3.53
CA ARG A 417 2.88 -13.31 -3.51
C ARG A 417 2.14 -13.71 -4.79
N ILE A 418 2.11 -15.02 -5.11
CA ILE A 418 1.53 -15.56 -6.36
C ILE A 418 0.19 -16.30 -6.17
N PRO A 419 -0.91 -15.91 -6.85
CA PRO A 419 -2.14 -16.69 -6.95
C PRO A 419 -1.98 -17.93 -7.85
N ARG A 420 -2.32 -19.12 -7.33
CA ARG A 420 -2.07 -20.43 -7.98
C ARG A 420 -2.71 -20.62 -9.36
N GLY A 421 -3.82 -19.92 -9.67
CA GLY A 421 -4.55 -20.09 -10.93
C GLY A 421 -3.96 -19.36 -12.14
N LEU A 422 -3.18 -18.29 -11.92
CA LEU A 422 -2.72 -17.40 -12.98
C LEU A 422 -1.49 -17.94 -13.74
N LEU A 423 -0.70 -18.79 -13.08
CA LEU A 423 0.48 -19.46 -13.64
C LEU A 423 0.13 -20.39 -14.83
N LEU A 424 -1.10 -20.90 -14.86
CA LEU A 424 -1.56 -21.87 -15.87
C LEU A 424 -2.09 -21.22 -17.16
N ALA A 425 -2.32 -19.90 -17.18
CA ALA A 425 -3.03 -19.22 -18.28
C ALA A 425 -2.13 -18.59 -19.36
N GLY A 426 -0.81 -18.49 -19.12
CA GLY A 426 0.18 -18.01 -20.11
C GLY A 426 0.27 -16.48 -20.28
N ARG A 427 1.36 -16.03 -20.93
CA ARG A 427 1.77 -14.60 -21.04
C ARG A 427 0.73 -13.64 -21.67
N PRO A 428 0.00 -14.00 -22.73
CA PRO A 428 -0.99 -13.11 -23.34
C PRO A 428 -2.25 -12.93 -22.48
N ALA A 429 -2.63 -13.98 -21.74
CA ALA A 429 -3.78 -13.94 -20.83
C ALA A 429 -3.52 -12.99 -19.66
N ILE A 430 -2.29 -12.98 -19.11
CA ILE A 430 -1.84 -12.08 -18.04
C ILE A 430 -1.84 -10.61 -18.49
N ARG A 431 -1.40 -10.29 -19.72
CA ARG A 431 -1.40 -8.91 -20.24
C ARG A 431 -2.79 -8.36 -20.53
N ASN A 432 -3.72 -9.18 -21.01
CA ASN A 432 -5.10 -8.76 -21.26
C ASN A 432 -5.94 -8.77 -19.97
N ALA A 433 -5.54 -9.57 -18.98
CA ALA A 433 -6.16 -9.67 -17.67
C ALA A 433 -6.05 -8.39 -16.83
N LEU A 434 -4.87 -7.75 -16.84
CA LEU A 434 -4.57 -6.53 -16.08
C LEU A 434 -5.31 -5.27 -16.55
N LYS A 435 -6.18 -5.37 -17.57
CA LYS A 435 -7.05 -4.27 -17.99
C LYS A 435 -8.48 -4.40 -17.49
N ASN A 436 -8.82 -5.54 -16.87
CA ASN A 436 -10.15 -5.79 -16.35
C ASN A 436 -10.16 -5.61 -14.84
N PHE A 437 -10.89 -4.59 -14.38
CA PHE A 437 -11.11 -4.26 -12.97
C PHE A 437 -11.54 -5.47 -12.13
N GLU A 438 -12.47 -6.29 -12.64
CA GLU A 438 -12.98 -7.46 -11.90
C GLU A 438 -11.90 -8.52 -11.67
N LEU A 439 -10.99 -8.67 -12.64
CA LEU A 439 -9.91 -9.63 -12.54
C LEU A 439 -8.82 -9.14 -11.60
N ALA A 440 -8.45 -7.85 -11.66
CA ALA A 440 -7.55 -7.23 -10.70
C ALA A 440 -8.07 -7.41 -9.26
N GLN A 441 -9.35 -7.09 -9.02
CA GLN A 441 -10.02 -7.30 -7.74
C GLN A 441 -9.98 -8.77 -7.29
N SER A 442 -10.21 -9.72 -8.21
CA SER A 442 -10.18 -11.14 -7.88
C SER A 442 -8.78 -11.64 -7.48
N LEU A 443 -7.72 -11.08 -8.08
CA LEU A 443 -6.34 -11.45 -7.79
C LEU A 443 -5.89 -10.87 -6.46
N ASP A 444 -6.35 -9.67 -6.14
CA ASP A 444 -5.98 -8.93 -4.94
C ASP A 444 -6.79 -9.33 -3.69
N LYS A 445 -7.83 -10.15 -3.85
CA LYS A 445 -8.76 -10.55 -2.78
C LYS A 445 -8.09 -11.05 -1.49
N GLU A 446 -6.95 -11.73 -1.59
CA GLU A 446 -6.23 -12.20 -0.39
C GLU A 446 -5.54 -11.05 0.36
N ASN A 447 -5.13 -10.01 -0.34
CA ASN A 447 -4.48 -8.84 0.25
C ASN A 447 -5.50 -7.86 0.86
N GLU A 448 -6.78 -8.01 0.53
CA GLU A 448 -7.89 -7.28 1.16
C GLU A 448 -8.26 -7.84 2.54
N LYS A 449 -7.74 -9.02 2.91
CA LYS A 449 -7.95 -9.65 4.22
C LYS A 449 -7.01 -9.08 5.26
N ARG A 450 -7.47 -9.10 6.52
CA ARG A 450 -6.61 -8.82 7.66
C ARG A 450 -5.46 -9.84 7.73
N PRO A 451 -4.20 -9.38 7.83
CA PRO A 451 -3.06 -10.27 8.01
C PRO A 451 -3.17 -11.12 9.29
N MET A 452 -2.86 -12.41 9.16
CA MET A 452 -2.80 -13.32 10.31
C MET A 452 -1.53 -13.04 11.13
N PRO A 453 -1.61 -12.99 12.47
CA PRO A 453 -0.43 -12.84 13.33
C PRO A 453 0.59 -13.94 13.06
N LYS A 454 1.89 -13.59 13.00
CA LYS A 454 2.98 -14.55 12.78
C LYS A 454 2.98 -15.69 13.81
N SER A 455 2.49 -15.44 15.04
CA SER A 455 2.36 -16.45 16.10
C SER A 455 1.32 -17.55 15.84
N LYS A 456 0.38 -17.33 14.91
CA LYS A 456 -0.66 -18.30 14.51
C LYS A 456 -0.35 -18.99 13.17
N LEU A 457 0.80 -18.70 12.55
CA LEU A 457 1.28 -19.43 11.38
C LEU A 457 1.79 -20.80 11.84
N VAL A 458 0.98 -21.84 11.64
CA VAL A 458 1.42 -23.23 11.80
C VAL A 458 2.60 -23.46 10.84
N PRO A 459 3.74 -24.02 11.28
CA PRO A 459 4.80 -24.41 10.36
C PRO A 459 4.19 -25.36 9.35
N LYS A 460 4.26 -25.02 8.07
CA LYS A 460 3.88 -25.98 7.02
C LYS A 460 4.91 -27.10 7.07
N GLU A 461 4.46 -28.29 7.47
CA GLU A 461 5.21 -29.55 7.36
C GLU A 461 5.59 -29.86 5.91
#